data_AF-A0A956X1Q3-F1
#
_entry.id   AF-A0A956X1Q3-F1
#
_cell.length_a   1.000
_cell.length_b   1.000
_cell.length_c   1.000
_cell.angle_alpha   90.00
_cell.angle_beta   90.00
_cell.angle_gamma   90.00
#
_symmetry.space_group_name_H-M   'P 1'
#
loop_
_entity.id
_entity.type
_entity.pdbx_description
1 polymer ?
#
loop_
_entity_poly.entity_id
_entity_poly.type
_entity_poly.pdbx_seq_one_letter_code
_entity_poly.pdbx_strand_id
1 'polypeptide(L)'
;AGRQPLLANDPHLTVSIPTLWYENHLEAADGSLQVTGATFAGIPGVVSGHNADIAWGITAGRADTQDLYVEKRHPDDATSFRAGDQWLPAVVLQERFTVRGQAEPVVEDVVITRHGPLVNSLIPADERSSLPPLALRWSGHEAGAAITGLLALQSARDWTGFRAALAYVGEPSMNFVYADRAGNIGYQYVARVPQRRNGHGLVPAAGWDDSHEWEGFLPFDSLPSQFNPPGGFAASANNRPPQTAGDPWIGADWDPGYRFERIVKLLQSKPRFTQRDFQRYQTDVFSGLAELLTPTFVLAEASSQLERRVLRELEGWNLRMEVDSFPAAAFEVMRLHLLDILLSEKLGPVASRFKGRTISDIFAASPFSGHTGPFL
;
A
#
# COMPACT_ATOMS: atom_id res chain seq x y z
N ALA A 1 3.07 -35.51 11.82
CA ALA A 1 3.51 -34.29 11.11
C ALA A 1 2.95 -34.32 9.70
N GLY A 2 1.79 -33.68 9.47
CA GLY A 2 1.08 -33.71 8.19
C GLY A 2 1.72 -32.78 7.16
N ARG A 3 1.70 -33.18 5.89
CA ARG A 3 2.16 -32.39 4.71
C ARG A 3 1.12 -31.31 4.34
N GLN A 4 0.68 -30.52 5.32
CA GLN A 4 -0.31 -29.47 5.08
C GLN A 4 0.37 -28.10 5.01
N PRO A 5 -0.14 -27.17 4.18
CA PRO A 5 0.41 -25.84 4.07
C PRO A 5 0.15 -25.06 5.35
N LEU A 6 1.02 -24.08 5.62
CA LEU A 6 0.89 -23.13 6.72
C LEU A 6 0.80 -21.73 6.11
N LEU A 7 -0.17 -20.95 6.57
CA LEU A 7 -0.36 -19.56 6.19
C LEU A 7 -0.42 -18.73 7.46
N ALA A 8 0.29 -17.60 7.48
CA ALA A 8 0.17 -16.58 8.52
C ALA A 8 0.08 -15.21 7.86
N ASN A 9 -0.63 -14.29 8.52
CA ASN A 9 -0.85 -12.94 8.03
C ASN A 9 -1.02 -11.96 9.20
N ASP A 10 -0.39 -10.81 9.09
CA ASP A 10 -0.41 -9.72 10.06
C ASP A 10 -0.51 -8.37 9.32
N PRO A 11 -1.71 -7.92 8.95
CA PRO A 11 -1.87 -6.64 8.25
C PRO A 11 -1.42 -5.45 9.12
N HIS A 12 -0.49 -4.64 8.63
CA HIS A 12 0.03 -3.47 9.34
C HIS A 12 -0.78 -2.22 9.02
N LEU A 13 -1.44 -1.65 10.02
CA LEU A 13 -2.23 -0.42 9.95
C LEU A 13 -1.95 0.44 11.19
N THR A 14 -2.32 1.72 11.14
CA THR A 14 -2.21 2.62 12.29
C THR A 14 -2.97 2.08 13.49
N VAL A 15 -2.33 2.07 14.66
CA VAL A 15 -2.95 1.66 15.92
C VAL A 15 -3.98 2.71 16.35
N SER A 16 -5.24 2.30 16.45
CA SER A 16 -6.37 3.15 16.83
C SER A 16 -7.30 2.45 17.82
N ILE A 17 -8.14 3.23 18.51
CA ILE A 17 -9.22 2.74 19.37
C ILE A 17 -10.54 3.34 18.87
N PRO A 18 -11.55 2.53 18.51
CA PRO A 18 -11.53 1.07 18.46
C PRO A 18 -10.56 0.53 17.38
N THR A 19 -10.13 -0.73 17.52
CA THR A 19 -9.30 -1.38 16.50
C THR A 19 -10.08 -1.49 15.20
N LEU A 20 -9.39 -1.27 14.08
CA LEU A 20 -10.01 -1.33 12.76
C LEU A 20 -10.41 -2.77 12.37
N TRP A 21 -9.57 -3.74 12.72
CA TRP A 21 -9.83 -5.17 12.55
C TRP A 21 -10.62 -5.73 13.72
N TYR A 22 -11.56 -6.64 13.43
CA TYR A 22 -12.19 -7.52 14.41
C TYR A 22 -12.27 -8.95 13.87
N GLU A 23 -12.24 -9.90 14.79
CA GLU A 23 -12.32 -11.33 14.47
C GLU A 23 -13.79 -11.78 14.42
N ASN A 24 -14.14 -12.61 13.45
CA ASN A 24 -15.47 -13.21 13.33
C ASN A 24 -15.44 -14.65 12.81
N HIS A 25 -16.46 -15.40 13.21
CA HIS A 25 -16.81 -16.69 12.66
C HIS A 25 -18.25 -16.62 12.13
N LEU A 26 -18.44 -16.95 10.86
CA LEU A 26 -19.74 -16.92 10.19
C LEU A 26 -20.10 -18.33 9.74
N GLU A 27 -21.29 -18.77 10.13
CA GLU A 27 -21.86 -20.05 9.76
C GLU A 27 -23.27 -19.84 9.21
N ALA A 28 -23.52 -20.35 8.00
CA ALA A 28 -24.87 -20.43 7.46
C ALA A 28 -25.64 -21.57 8.14
N ALA A 29 -26.93 -21.35 8.44
CA ALA A 29 -27.75 -22.32 9.16
C ALA A 29 -27.91 -23.68 8.44
N ASP A 30 -27.77 -23.70 7.12
CA ASP A 30 -27.79 -24.91 6.31
C ASP A 30 -26.41 -25.58 6.15
N GLY A 31 -25.38 -25.03 6.80
CA GLY A 31 -24.00 -25.50 6.73
C GLY A 31 -23.31 -25.23 5.38
N SER A 32 -23.93 -24.47 4.48
CA SER A 32 -23.36 -24.18 3.14
C SER A 32 -22.12 -23.30 3.19
N LEU A 33 -21.95 -22.54 4.27
CA LEU A 33 -20.85 -21.62 4.51
C LEU A 33 -20.37 -21.75 5.96
N GLN A 34 -19.06 -21.96 6.13
CA GLN A 34 -18.36 -21.73 7.39
C GLN A 34 -17.04 -21.04 7.11
N VAL A 35 -16.85 -19.85 7.67
CA VAL A 35 -15.65 -19.03 7.45
C VAL A 35 -15.24 -18.33 8.74
N THR A 36 -13.93 -18.30 9.00
CA THR A 36 -13.34 -17.72 10.21
C THR A 36 -12.17 -16.82 9.84
N GLY A 37 -12.06 -15.67 10.47
CA GLY A 37 -10.90 -14.82 10.34
C GLY A 37 -11.14 -13.42 10.88
N ALA A 38 -10.55 -12.43 10.21
CA ALA A 38 -10.68 -11.03 10.55
C ALA A 38 -11.29 -10.21 9.41
N THR A 39 -12.03 -9.17 9.77
CA THR A 39 -12.67 -8.24 8.85
C THR A 39 -12.79 -6.82 9.44
N PHE A 40 -13.40 -5.91 8.69
CA PHE A 40 -13.66 -4.52 9.08
C PHE A 40 -15.14 -4.30 9.39
N ALA A 41 -15.44 -3.43 10.34
CA ALA A 41 -16.83 -3.07 10.63
C ALA A 41 -17.51 -2.50 9.37
N GLY A 42 -18.66 -3.07 9.00
CA GLY A 42 -19.40 -2.70 7.79
C GLY A 42 -19.04 -3.48 6.53
N ILE A 43 -17.98 -4.29 6.55
CA ILE A 43 -17.61 -5.17 5.43
C ILE A 43 -18.15 -6.58 5.67
N PRO A 44 -18.95 -7.16 4.75
CA PRO A 44 -19.49 -8.50 4.94
C PRO A 44 -18.41 -9.58 4.74
N GLY A 45 -18.56 -10.71 5.44
CA GLY A 45 -17.64 -11.84 5.32
C GLY A 45 -16.32 -11.65 6.07
N VAL A 46 -15.31 -12.42 5.64
CA VAL A 46 -13.94 -12.44 6.18
C VAL A 46 -12.97 -11.96 5.11
N VAL A 47 -12.16 -10.95 5.42
CA VAL A 47 -11.18 -10.38 4.48
C VAL A 47 -9.85 -11.14 4.52
N SER A 48 -9.44 -11.61 5.70
CA SER A 48 -8.26 -12.46 5.89
C SER A 48 -8.61 -13.61 6.82
N GLY A 49 -8.39 -14.85 6.40
CA GLY A 49 -8.86 -16.01 7.15
C GLY A 49 -8.95 -17.28 6.32
N HIS A 50 -9.89 -18.13 6.66
CA HIS A 50 -10.08 -19.41 5.97
C HIS A 50 -11.53 -19.90 6.06
N ASN A 51 -11.90 -20.74 5.11
CA ASN A 51 -13.10 -21.57 5.20
C ASN A 51 -12.69 -23.05 5.40
N ALA A 52 -13.61 -23.98 5.12
CA ALA A 52 -13.35 -25.41 5.27
C ALA A 52 -12.28 -25.95 4.30
N ASP A 53 -12.03 -25.28 3.16
CA ASP A 53 -11.26 -25.80 2.04
C ASP A 53 -9.95 -25.05 1.79
N ILE A 54 -9.99 -23.71 1.89
CA ILE A 54 -8.90 -22.80 1.57
C ILE A 54 -8.66 -21.77 2.67
N ALA A 55 -7.44 -21.24 2.72
CA ALA A 55 -7.04 -20.10 3.54
C ALA A 55 -6.43 -19.02 2.66
N TRP A 56 -6.61 -17.76 3.06
CA TRP A 56 -6.03 -16.61 2.39
C TRP A 56 -5.56 -15.55 3.38
N GLY A 57 -4.50 -14.85 3.00
CA GLY A 57 -3.97 -13.69 3.70
C GLY A 57 -3.69 -12.57 2.72
N ILE A 58 -3.61 -11.33 3.23
CA ILE A 58 -3.50 -10.14 2.38
C ILE A 58 -2.42 -9.17 2.81
N THR A 59 -1.90 -8.43 1.84
CA THR A 59 -1.07 -7.22 2.05
C THR A 59 -1.40 -6.20 0.97
N ALA A 60 -1.22 -4.90 1.22
CA ALA A 60 -1.44 -3.86 0.20
C ALA A 60 -0.55 -4.10 -1.04
N GLY A 61 -1.16 -4.02 -2.23
CA GLY A 61 -0.53 -4.29 -3.52
C GLY A 61 0.29 -3.12 -4.07
N ARG A 62 -0.09 -1.88 -3.71
CA ARG A 62 0.55 -0.63 -4.17
C ARG A 62 0.64 -0.50 -5.70
N ALA A 63 -0.37 -1.01 -6.41
CA ALA A 63 -0.48 -0.71 -7.84
C ALA A 63 -0.71 0.78 -8.05
N ASP A 64 -0.11 1.29 -9.13
CA ASP A 64 -0.39 2.62 -9.62
C ASP A 64 -1.75 2.62 -10.34
N THR A 65 -2.75 3.13 -9.63
CA THR A 65 -4.18 3.09 -9.97
C THR A 65 -4.77 4.49 -10.18
N GLN A 66 -3.92 5.52 -10.16
CA GLN A 66 -4.35 6.91 -10.15
C GLN A 66 -3.37 7.80 -10.94
N ASP A 67 -3.91 8.80 -11.61
CA ASP A 67 -3.15 9.83 -12.32
C ASP A 67 -3.63 11.23 -11.91
N LEU A 68 -2.70 12.18 -11.89
CA LEU A 68 -3.03 13.60 -11.81
C LEU A 68 -3.01 14.20 -13.22
N TYR A 69 -4.02 15.01 -13.52
CA TYR A 69 -4.07 15.82 -14.74
C TYR A 69 -4.02 17.29 -14.38
N VAL A 70 -3.13 18.04 -15.04
CA VAL A 70 -3.07 19.50 -14.98
C VAL A 70 -4.12 20.05 -15.94
N GLU A 71 -5.11 20.74 -15.40
CA GLU A 71 -6.23 21.28 -16.16
C GLU A 71 -6.02 22.75 -16.51
N LYS A 72 -6.42 23.13 -17.73
CA LYS A 72 -6.47 24.53 -18.15
C LYS A 72 -7.88 25.03 -17.99
N ARG A 73 -8.09 25.92 -17.02
CA ARG A 73 -9.38 26.60 -16.80
C ARG A 73 -9.63 27.65 -17.87
N HIS A 74 -10.88 27.85 -18.27
CA HIS A 74 -11.28 28.92 -19.17
C HIS A 74 -11.03 30.29 -18.50
N PRO A 75 -10.49 31.30 -19.21
CA PRO A 75 -10.16 32.61 -18.61
C PRO A 75 -11.37 33.32 -18.00
N ASP A 76 -12.53 33.22 -18.66
CA ASP A 76 -13.76 33.94 -18.29
C ASP A 76 -14.84 33.04 -17.65
N ASP A 77 -14.58 31.72 -17.54
CA ASP A 77 -15.53 30.76 -16.96
C ASP A 77 -14.76 29.79 -16.05
N ALA A 78 -14.95 29.96 -14.75
CA ALA A 78 -14.24 29.16 -13.77
C ALA A 78 -14.63 27.68 -13.80
N THR A 79 -15.72 27.31 -14.48
CA THR A 79 -16.29 25.96 -14.52
C THR A 79 -16.09 25.23 -15.84
N SER A 80 -15.34 25.81 -16.78
CA SER A 80 -14.98 25.17 -18.05
C SER A 80 -13.48 24.90 -18.16
N PHE A 81 -13.10 23.76 -18.75
CA PHE A 81 -11.71 23.32 -18.87
C PHE A 81 -11.38 22.89 -20.30
N ARG A 82 -10.13 23.07 -20.70
CA ARG A 82 -9.68 22.82 -22.08
C ARG A 82 -9.52 21.32 -22.34
N ALA A 83 -10.05 20.86 -23.47
CA ALA A 83 -9.90 19.51 -24.02
C ALA A 83 -9.59 19.64 -25.51
N GLY A 84 -8.32 19.46 -25.90
CA GLY A 84 -7.84 19.79 -27.24
C GLY A 84 -8.10 21.27 -27.57
N ASP A 85 -8.91 21.51 -28.61
CA ASP A 85 -9.31 22.87 -29.03
C ASP A 85 -10.69 23.29 -28.51
N GLN A 86 -11.33 22.43 -27.70
CA GLN A 86 -12.65 22.70 -27.12
C GLN A 86 -12.55 23.05 -25.64
N TRP A 87 -13.61 23.68 -25.14
CA TRP A 87 -13.84 23.91 -23.72
C TRP A 87 -15.02 23.05 -23.29
N LEU A 88 -14.80 22.19 -22.30
CA LEU A 88 -15.83 21.32 -21.75
C LEU A 88 -16.26 21.83 -20.37
N PRO A 89 -17.56 21.87 -20.08
CA PRO A 89 -18.04 22.23 -18.75
C PRO A 89 -17.68 21.12 -17.76
N ALA A 90 -17.29 21.51 -16.55
CA ALA A 90 -17.20 20.63 -15.39
C ALA A 90 -18.55 20.46 -14.72
N VAL A 91 -18.72 19.35 -14.00
CA VAL A 91 -19.81 19.18 -13.05
C VAL A 91 -19.40 19.87 -11.75
N VAL A 92 -20.28 20.74 -11.23
CA VAL A 92 -20.07 21.41 -9.94
C VAL A 92 -21.11 20.92 -8.95
N LEU A 93 -20.66 20.25 -7.90
CA LEU A 93 -21.52 19.78 -6.81
C LEU A 93 -21.31 20.70 -5.60
N GLN A 94 -22.39 21.32 -5.11
CA GLN A 94 -22.32 22.11 -3.89
C GLN A 94 -22.57 21.22 -2.67
N GLU A 95 -21.50 20.92 -1.95
CA GLU A 95 -21.56 20.10 -0.74
C GLU A 95 -21.68 20.99 0.50
N ARG A 96 -22.56 20.61 1.42
CA ARG A 96 -22.83 21.38 2.65
C ARG A 96 -22.45 20.55 3.87
N PHE A 97 -21.47 21.01 4.62
CA PHE A 97 -20.96 20.35 5.82
C PHE A 97 -21.42 21.08 7.08
N THR A 98 -22.26 20.43 7.88
CA THR A 98 -22.64 20.95 9.20
C THR A 98 -21.50 20.70 10.19
N VAL A 99 -20.90 21.77 10.72
CA VAL A 99 -19.79 21.68 11.67
C VAL A 99 -20.29 21.91 13.09
N ARG A 100 -19.99 20.97 13.99
CA ARG A 100 -20.38 21.08 15.41
C ARG A 100 -19.87 22.39 15.99
N GLY A 101 -20.77 23.19 16.57
CA GLY A 101 -20.45 24.48 17.18
C GLY A 101 -20.46 25.66 16.22
N GLN A 102 -20.68 25.44 14.92
CA GLN A 102 -20.94 26.50 13.96
C GLN A 102 -22.44 26.60 13.68
N ALA A 103 -22.95 27.84 13.57
CA ALA A 103 -24.35 28.09 13.28
C ALA A 103 -24.68 27.83 11.80
N GLU A 104 -23.77 28.24 10.91
CA GLU A 104 -23.91 28.05 9.47
C GLU A 104 -23.07 26.86 8.98
N PRO A 105 -23.55 26.10 7.98
CA PRO A 105 -22.76 25.05 7.37
C PRO A 105 -21.61 25.64 6.53
N VAL A 106 -20.49 24.91 6.48
CA VAL A 106 -19.43 25.17 5.51
C VAL A 106 -19.90 24.64 4.15
N VAL A 107 -19.82 25.45 3.11
CA VAL A 107 -20.22 25.07 1.75
C VAL A 107 -18.97 25.00 0.89
N GLU A 108 -18.79 23.88 0.19
CA GLU A 108 -17.65 23.65 -0.71
C GLU A 108 -18.16 23.24 -2.09
N ASP A 109 -17.55 23.81 -3.14
CA ASP A 109 -17.83 23.42 -4.52
C ASP A 109 -16.86 22.30 -4.93
N VAL A 110 -17.39 21.09 -5.13
CA VAL A 110 -16.67 19.95 -5.71
C VAL A 110 -16.76 20.04 -7.22
N VAL A 111 -15.67 20.47 -7.85
CA VAL A 111 -15.56 20.62 -9.31
C VAL A 111 -14.98 19.35 -9.91
N ILE A 112 -15.75 18.68 -10.76
CA ILE A 112 -15.40 17.42 -11.41
C ILE A 112 -15.25 17.68 -12.92
N THR A 113 -14.02 17.54 -13.39
CA THR A 113 -13.64 17.64 -14.81
C THR A 113 -13.88 16.31 -15.53
N ARG A 114 -13.51 16.23 -16.81
CA ARG A 114 -13.54 14.96 -17.56
C ARG A 114 -12.62 13.88 -16.98
N HIS A 115 -11.56 14.25 -16.26
CA HIS A 115 -10.64 13.29 -15.63
C HIS A 115 -10.98 12.99 -14.17
N GLY A 116 -11.79 13.81 -13.52
CA GLY A 116 -12.18 13.62 -12.12
C GLY A 116 -12.22 14.90 -11.29
N PRO A 117 -12.41 14.78 -9.97
CA PRO A 117 -12.49 15.92 -9.06
C PRO A 117 -11.16 16.69 -8.99
N LEU A 118 -11.25 18.01 -8.87
CA LEU A 118 -10.09 18.84 -8.54
C LEU A 118 -9.65 18.60 -7.08
N VAL A 119 -8.37 18.33 -6.87
CA VAL A 119 -7.82 17.95 -5.54
C VAL A 119 -6.93 19.02 -4.91
N ASN A 120 -6.81 20.20 -5.52
CA ASN A 120 -5.97 21.28 -4.99
C ASN A 120 -6.31 21.69 -3.55
N SER A 121 -7.57 21.54 -3.12
CA SER A 121 -7.99 21.85 -1.74
C SER A 121 -7.39 20.92 -0.68
N LEU A 122 -6.87 19.75 -1.08
CA LEU A 122 -6.17 18.82 -0.19
C LEU A 122 -4.72 19.24 0.08
N ILE A 123 -4.22 20.24 -0.64
CA ILE A 123 -2.88 20.79 -0.52
C ILE A 123 -2.93 22.02 0.41
N PRO A 124 -1.99 22.17 1.36
CA PRO A 124 -1.89 23.36 2.21
C PRO A 124 -1.98 24.67 1.42
N ALA A 125 -2.66 25.66 2.00
CA ALA A 125 -3.01 26.90 1.29
C ALA A 125 -1.80 27.69 0.78
N ASP A 126 -0.70 27.69 1.52
CA ASP A 126 0.58 28.30 1.17
C ASP A 126 1.24 27.64 -0.05
N GLU A 127 1.16 26.31 -0.16
CA GLU A 127 1.63 25.55 -1.33
C GLU A 127 0.65 25.66 -2.53
N ARG A 128 -0.67 25.63 -2.26
CA ARG A 128 -1.75 25.59 -3.26
C ARG A 128 -1.76 26.77 -4.21
N SER A 129 -1.47 27.98 -3.73
CA SER A 129 -1.64 29.23 -4.49
C SER A 129 -0.84 29.31 -5.80
N SER A 130 0.25 28.53 -5.88
CA SER A 130 1.14 28.45 -7.04
C SER A 130 0.80 27.33 -8.03
N LEU A 131 -0.15 26.44 -7.68
CA LEU A 131 -0.44 25.25 -8.44
C LEU A 131 -1.58 25.48 -9.45
N PRO A 132 -1.44 24.97 -10.69
CA PRO A 132 -2.57 24.91 -11.60
C PRO A 132 -3.67 23.97 -11.05
N PRO A 133 -4.90 24.03 -11.57
CA PRO A 133 -5.92 23.05 -11.20
C PRO A 133 -5.45 21.62 -11.51
N LEU A 134 -5.55 20.73 -10.54
CA LEU A 134 -5.13 19.34 -10.61
C LEU A 134 -6.36 18.45 -10.44
N ALA A 135 -6.72 17.70 -11.48
CA ALA A 135 -7.77 16.69 -11.43
C ALA A 135 -7.17 15.33 -11.08
N LEU A 136 -7.83 14.58 -10.19
CA LEU A 136 -7.46 13.20 -9.86
C LEU A 136 -8.31 12.22 -10.64
N ARG A 137 -7.69 11.47 -11.57
CA ARG A 137 -8.29 10.30 -12.19
C ARG A 137 -7.89 9.07 -11.40
N TRP A 138 -8.86 8.38 -10.81
CA TRP A 138 -8.61 7.21 -9.97
C TRP A 138 -9.55 6.07 -10.37
N SER A 139 -9.00 4.87 -10.51
CA SER A 139 -9.76 3.63 -10.78
C SER A 139 -10.84 3.35 -9.74
N GLY A 140 -10.73 3.91 -8.53
CA GLY A 140 -11.73 3.84 -7.47
C GLY A 140 -13.01 4.64 -7.76
N HIS A 141 -12.97 5.56 -8.73
CA HIS A 141 -14.17 6.24 -9.24
C HIS A 141 -14.99 5.35 -10.18
N GLU A 142 -14.42 4.24 -10.66
CA GLU A 142 -15.11 3.29 -11.53
C GLU A 142 -16.03 2.36 -10.73
N ALA A 143 -17.18 2.00 -11.31
CA ALA A 143 -18.07 1.02 -10.72
C ALA A 143 -17.31 -0.29 -10.39
N GLY A 144 -17.48 -0.76 -9.16
CA GLY A 144 -16.77 -1.92 -8.62
C GLY A 144 -17.72 -3.07 -8.25
N ALA A 145 -17.15 -4.27 -8.17
CA ALA A 145 -17.83 -5.47 -7.68
C ALA A 145 -17.06 -6.13 -6.52
N ALA A 146 -16.25 -5.36 -5.80
CA ALA A 146 -15.36 -5.88 -4.76
C ALA A 146 -16.12 -6.64 -3.66
N ILE A 147 -17.32 -6.17 -3.27
CA ILE A 147 -18.18 -6.88 -2.31
C ILE A 147 -18.64 -8.23 -2.89
N THR A 148 -19.02 -8.28 -4.16
CA THR A 148 -19.37 -9.55 -4.84
C THR A 148 -18.19 -10.52 -4.82
N GLY A 149 -16.99 -10.04 -5.13
CA GLY A 149 -15.77 -10.85 -5.08
C GLY A 149 -15.46 -11.36 -3.67
N LEU A 150 -15.57 -10.49 -2.67
CA LEU A 150 -15.36 -10.85 -1.27
C LEU A 150 -16.37 -11.91 -0.80
N LEU A 151 -17.65 -11.77 -1.15
CA LEU A 151 -18.67 -12.78 -0.81
C LEU A 151 -18.43 -14.11 -1.53
N ALA A 152 -18.05 -14.07 -2.82
CA ALA A 152 -17.69 -15.26 -3.58
C ALA A 152 -16.47 -15.98 -2.98
N LEU A 153 -15.48 -15.23 -2.49
CA LEU A 153 -14.27 -15.77 -1.87
C LEU A 153 -14.59 -16.62 -0.64
N GLN A 154 -15.61 -16.26 0.14
CA GLN A 154 -16.00 -17.00 1.36
C GLN A 154 -16.36 -18.47 1.05
N SER A 155 -16.86 -18.74 -0.16
CA SER A 155 -17.31 -20.07 -0.60
C SER A 155 -16.36 -20.76 -1.58
N ALA A 156 -15.22 -20.12 -1.91
CA ALA A 156 -14.23 -20.70 -2.82
C ALA A 156 -13.59 -21.96 -2.21
N ARG A 157 -13.39 -22.99 -3.03
CA ARG A 157 -12.94 -24.32 -2.56
C ARG A 157 -11.57 -24.73 -3.08
N ASP A 158 -11.08 -24.03 -4.08
CA ASP A 158 -9.83 -24.31 -4.75
C ASP A 158 -9.26 -23.04 -5.38
N TRP A 159 -8.10 -23.17 -6.01
CA TRP A 159 -7.39 -22.09 -6.69
C TRP A 159 -8.24 -21.43 -7.79
N THR A 160 -9.03 -22.21 -8.52
CA THR A 160 -9.86 -21.70 -9.62
C THR A 160 -11.00 -20.86 -9.06
N GLY A 161 -11.72 -21.34 -8.05
CA GLY A 161 -12.76 -20.59 -7.36
C GLY A 161 -12.21 -19.35 -6.66
N PHE A 162 -11.02 -19.45 -6.07
CA PHE A 162 -10.31 -18.34 -5.45
C PHE A 162 -9.99 -17.23 -6.46
N ARG A 163 -9.36 -17.56 -7.60
CA ARG A 163 -9.07 -16.58 -8.66
C ARG A 163 -10.35 -15.99 -9.26
N ALA A 164 -11.37 -16.81 -9.48
CA ALA A 164 -12.65 -16.35 -10.01
C ALA A 164 -13.34 -15.33 -9.08
N ALA A 165 -13.26 -15.53 -7.76
CA ALA A 165 -13.74 -14.55 -6.78
C ALA A 165 -12.92 -13.25 -6.83
N LEU A 166 -11.59 -13.36 -6.89
CA LEU A 166 -10.71 -12.18 -6.93
C LEU A 166 -10.78 -11.37 -8.24
N ALA A 167 -11.26 -11.95 -9.34
CA ALA A 167 -11.46 -11.23 -10.59
C ALA A 167 -12.49 -10.08 -10.49
N TYR A 168 -13.38 -10.11 -9.49
CA TYR A 168 -14.33 -9.02 -9.20
C TYR A 168 -13.72 -7.88 -8.37
N VAL A 169 -12.58 -8.12 -7.74
CA VAL A 169 -11.92 -7.16 -6.86
C VAL A 169 -11.01 -6.30 -7.73
N GLY A 170 -11.38 -5.04 -7.94
CA GLY A 170 -10.55 -4.07 -8.67
C GLY A 170 -9.78 -3.15 -7.73
N GLU A 171 -10.36 -2.84 -6.58
CA GLU A 171 -9.83 -1.88 -5.60
C GLU A 171 -10.17 -2.32 -4.16
N PRO A 172 -9.35 -1.95 -3.16
CA PRO A 172 -8.00 -1.40 -3.33
C PRO A 172 -7.06 -2.43 -3.96
N SER A 173 -5.91 -2.00 -4.48
CA SER A 173 -4.87 -2.92 -4.93
C SER A 173 -4.32 -3.77 -3.78
N MET A 174 -4.32 -5.09 -3.95
CA MET A 174 -3.98 -6.07 -2.91
C MET A 174 -3.15 -7.23 -3.46
N ASN A 175 -2.26 -7.75 -2.63
CA ASN A 175 -1.68 -9.07 -2.78
C ASN A 175 -2.51 -10.05 -1.95
N PHE A 176 -2.85 -11.21 -2.51
CA PHE A 176 -3.38 -12.34 -1.77
C PHE A 176 -2.39 -13.50 -1.80
N VAL A 177 -2.16 -14.12 -0.65
CA VAL A 177 -1.52 -15.44 -0.55
C VAL A 177 -2.59 -16.49 -0.26
N TYR A 178 -2.42 -17.68 -0.81
CA TYR A 178 -3.40 -18.77 -0.82
C TYR A 178 -2.77 -20.06 -0.28
N ALA A 179 -3.57 -20.86 0.43
CA ALA A 179 -3.24 -22.22 0.82
C ALA A 179 -4.51 -23.10 0.82
N ASP A 180 -4.40 -24.39 0.51
CA ASP A 180 -5.54 -25.32 0.57
C ASP A 180 -5.24 -26.69 1.19
N ARG A 181 -6.31 -27.44 1.44
CA ARG A 181 -6.23 -28.80 2.01
C ARG A 181 -5.54 -29.82 1.12
N ALA A 182 -5.46 -29.59 -0.18
CA ALA A 182 -4.78 -30.47 -1.12
C ALA A 182 -3.25 -30.28 -1.08
N GLY A 183 -2.75 -29.30 -0.32
CA GLY A 183 -1.33 -29.01 -0.20
C GLY A 183 -0.84 -27.93 -1.15
N ASN A 184 -1.75 -27.26 -1.86
CA ASN A 184 -1.36 -26.20 -2.78
C ASN A 184 -1.16 -24.88 -2.04
N ILE A 185 -0.31 -24.05 -2.62
CA ILE A 185 -0.05 -22.67 -2.21
C ILE A 185 -0.04 -21.75 -3.42
N GLY A 186 -0.36 -20.48 -3.22
CA GLY A 186 -0.39 -19.53 -4.34
C GLY A 186 -0.30 -18.08 -3.92
N TYR A 187 -0.16 -17.25 -4.93
CA TYR A 187 -0.11 -15.80 -4.84
C TYR A 187 -0.93 -15.21 -5.99
N GLN A 188 -1.79 -14.23 -5.70
CA GLN A 188 -2.55 -13.48 -6.68
C GLN A 188 -2.46 -11.99 -6.39
N TYR A 189 -2.01 -11.22 -7.38
CA TYR A 189 -2.09 -9.77 -7.36
C TYR A 189 -3.43 -9.29 -7.91
N VAL A 190 -4.01 -8.29 -7.27
CA VAL A 190 -5.34 -7.77 -7.59
C VAL A 190 -5.26 -6.26 -7.66
N ALA A 191 -5.64 -5.67 -8.79
CA ALA A 191 -5.68 -4.22 -8.99
C ALA A 191 -6.42 -3.87 -10.29
N ARG A 192 -7.00 -2.68 -10.34
CA ARG A 192 -7.53 -2.07 -11.56
C ARG A 192 -6.50 -1.07 -12.12
N VAL A 193 -5.46 -1.60 -12.75
CA VAL A 193 -4.35 -0.79 -13.28
C VAL A 193 -4.74 -0.19 -14.65
N PRO A 194 -4.68 1.14 -14.84
CA PRO A 194 -5.02 1.77 -16.10
C PRO A 194 -3.98 1.49 -17.19
N GLN A 195 -4.47 1.19 -18.40
CA GLN A 195 -3.65 1.17 -19.61
C GLN A 195 -3.51 2.61 -20.12
N ARG A 196 -2.33 3.19 -19.94
CA ARG A 196 -2.06 4.58 -20.35
C ARG A 196 -1.57 4.60 -21.80
N ARG A 197 -2.13 5.50 -22.61
CA ARG A 197 -1.71 5.68 -24.01
C ARG A 197 -0.21 6.03 -24.14
N ASN A 198 0.29 6.86 -23.22
CA ASN A 198 1.69 7.23 -23.16
C ASN A 198 2.17 7.39 -21.71
N GLY A 199 3.44 7.07 -21.48
CA GLY A 199 4.08 7.19 -20.17
C GLY A 199 3.55 6.23 -19.11
N HIS A 200 3.88 6.52 -17.86
CA HIS A 200 3.66 5.63 -16.72
C HIS A 200 2.92 6.28 -15.56
N GLY A 201 2.36 7.48 -15.73
CA GLY A 201 1.61 8.17 -14.65
C GLY A 201 2.46 8.77 -13.53
N LEU A 202 3.79 8.69 -13.63
CA LEU A 202 4.72 9.11 -12.56
C LEU A 202 4.75 10.62 -12.28
N VAL A 203 4.19 11.42 -13.18
CA VAL A 203 4.06 12.88 -13.04
C VAL A 203 2.72 13.32 -13.60
N PRO A 204 2.18 14.47 -13.15
CA PRO A 204 0.92 14.97 -13.68
C PRO A 204 0.94 15.13 -15.21
N ALA A 205 -0.07 14.61 -15.88
CA ALA A 205 -0.25 14.73 -17.33
C ALA A 205 -0.97 16.03 -17.70
N ALA A 206 -0.87 16.47 -18.96
CA ALA A 206 -1.63 17.62 -19.45
C ALA A 206 -3.09 17.24 -19.75
N GLY A 207 -4.07 17.78 -19.02
CA GLY A 207 -5.49 17.45 -19.20
C GLY A 207 -6.11 17.96 -20.52
N TRP A 208 -5.45 18.88 -21.21
CA TRP A 208 -5.92 19.35 -22.52
C TRP A 208 -5.39 18.50 -23.68
N ASP A 209 -4.54 17.51 -23.42
CA ASP A 209 -3.91 16.65 -24.42
C ASP A 209 -4.29 15.18 -24.21
N ASP A 210 -4.92 14.58 -25.21
CA ASP A 210 -5.39 13.20 -25.13
C ASP A 210 -4.25 12.15 -25.21
N SER A 211 -2.99 12.57 -25.34
CA SER A 211 -1.84 11.65 -25.44
C SER A 211 -1.61 10.81 -24.19
N HIS A 212 -2.18 11.18 -23.03
CA HIS A 212 -2.04 10.49 -21.75
C HIS A 212 -3.36 9.92 -21.22
N GLU A 213 -4.37 9.74 -22.08
CA GLU A 213 -5.64 9.14 -21.67
C GLU A 213 -5.50 7.66 -21.28
N TRP A 214 -6.43 7.19 -20.44
CA TRP A 214 -6.57 5.76 -20.15
C TRP A 214 -7.38 5.09 -21.26
N GLU A 215 -6.87 3.96 -21.74
CA GLU A 215 -7.47 3.10 -22.75
C GLU A 215 -8.00 1.80 -22.11
N GLY A 216 -8.72 1.97 -21.00
CA GLY A 216 -9.21 0.86 -20.18
C GLY A 216 -8.20 0.41 -19.12
N PHE A 217 -8.29 -0.85 -18.74
CA PHE A 217 -7.53 -1.43 -17.63
C PHE A 217 -6.86 -2.74 -18.03
N LEU A 218 -5.78 -3.09 -17.35
CA LEU A 218 -5.13 -4.39 -17.53
C LEU A 218 -6.13 -5.53 -17.25
N PRO A 219 -6.20 -6.55 -18.12
CA PRO A 219 -6.99 -7.74 -17.85
C PRO A 219 -6.51 -8.46 -16.59
N PHE A 220 -7.42 -9.01 -15.79
CA PHE A 220 -7.09 -9.71 -14.54
C PHE A 220 -6.04 -10.82 -14.73
N ASP A 221 -6.16 -11.60 -15.81
CA ASP A 221 -5.23 -12.69 -16.12
C ASP A 221 -3.82 -12.23 -16.51
N SER A 222 -3.63 -10.94 -16.79
CA SER A 222 -2.30 -10.35 -17.02
C SER A 222 -1.62 -9.89 -15.73
N LEU A 223 -2.34 -9.90 -14.59
CA LEU A 223 -1.78 -9.51 -13.30
C LEU A 223 -0.91 -10.65 -12.73
N PRO A 224 0.15 -10.31 -11.97
CA PRO A 224 1.04 -11.29 -11.36
C PRO A 224 0.30 -12.36 -10.56
N SER A 225 0.59 -13.63 -10.87
CA SER A 225 0.08 -14.76 -10.09
C SER A 225 1.08 -15.91 -10.11
N GLN A 226 1.07 -16.72 -9.06
CA GLN A 226 1.88 -17.93 -8.93
C GLN A 226 1.07 -19.02 -8.26
N PHE A 227 1.15 -20.24 -8.78
CA PHE A 227 0.50 -21.41 -8.19
C PHE A 227 1.53 -22.53 -8.04
N ASN A 228 1.68 -23.05 -6.82
CA ASN A 228 2.71 -24.02 -6.44
C ASN A 228 4.13 -23.63 -6.94
N PRO A 229 4.63 -22.45 -6.55
CA PRO A 229 5.96 -22.00 -6.97
C PRO A 229 7.04 -23.02 -6.55
N PRO A 230 8.08 -23.24 -7.39
CA PRO A 230 9.09 -24.27 -7.16
C PRO A 230 9.90 -24.07 -5.87
N GLY A 231 9.94 -22.83 -5.35
CA GLY A 231 10.58 -22.51 -4.07
C GLY A 231 9.82 -23.05 -2.84
N GLY A 232 8.59 -23.56 -3.00
CA GLY A 232 7.81 -24.16 -1.92
C GLY A 232 7.18 -23.16 -0.95
N PHE A 233 7.13 -21.87 -1.30
CA PHE A 233 6.44 -20.83 -0.54
C PHE A 233 5.87 -19.75 -1.46
N ALA A 234 4.81 -19.08 -1.00
CA ALA A 234 4.29 -17.84 -1.55
C ALA A 234 4.28 -16.79 -0.43
N ALA A 235 4.78 -15.59 -0.69
CA ALA A 235 4.92 -14.55 0.31
C ALA A 235 4.71 -13.17 -0.31
N SER A 236 4.31 -12.21 0.52
CA SER A 236 4.21 -10.80 0.14
C SER A 236 4.40 -9.94 1.39
N ALA A 237 5.10 -8.81 1.24
CA ALA A 237 5.28 -7.81 2.28
C ALA A 237 5.28 -6.41 1.65
N ASN A 238 4.27 -6.11 0.82
CA ASN A 238 4.11 -4.84 0.08
C ASN A 238 5.24 -4.51 -0.91
N ASN A 239 6.18 -5.43 -1.09
CA ASN A 239 7.25 -5.36 -2.07
C ASN A 239 6.69 -5.42 -3.49
N ARG A 240 7.55 -5.07 -4.45
CA ARG A 240 7.25 -5.23 -5.87
C ARG A 240 6.79 -6.67 -6.16
N PRO A 241 5.66 -6.88 -6.85
CA PRO A 241 5.15 -8.20 -7.15
C PRO A 241 6.13 -8.97 -8.07
N PRO A 242 6.12 -10.31 -8.07
CA PRO A 242 6.92 -11.09 -9.00
C PRO A 242 6.56 -10.73 -10.45
N GLN A 243 7.53 -10.23 -11.21
CA GLN A 243 7.36 -9.87 -12.62
C GLN A 243 8.55 -10.35 -13.46
N THR A 244 8.30 -10.62 -14.74
CA THR A 244 9.30 -10.99 -15.75
C THR A 244 9.39 -9.95 -16.87
N ALA A 245 10.43 -10.06 -17.70
CA ALA A 245 10.58 -9.20 -18.86
C ALA A 245 9.42 -9.46 -19.85
N GLY A 246 8.55 -8.47 -20.04
CA GLY A 246 7.35 -8.56 -20.88
C GLY A 246 6.04 -8.40 -20.11
N ASP A 247 6.07 -8.47 -18.78
CA ASP A 247 4.89 -8.20 -17.95
C ASP A 247 4.48 -6.72 -18.04
N PRO A 248 3.18 -6.41 -17.91
CA PRO A 248 2.69 -5.05 -18.02
C PRO A 248 3.22 -4.15 -16.90
N TRP A 249 3.23 -2.84 -17.17
CA TRP A 249 3.49 -1.82 -16.15
C TRP A 249 2.38 -1.80 -15.10
N ILE A 250 2.75 -1.94 -13.83
CA ILE A 250 1.81 -1.95 -12.69
C ILE A 250 2.01 -0.74 -11.76
N GLY A 251 3.21 -0.18 -11.72
CA GLY A 251 3.56 0.95 -10.86
C GLY A 251 5.07 1.05 -10.61
N ALA A 252 5.45 1.91 -9.68
CA ALA A 252 6.84 2.14 -9.30
C ALA A 252 7.07 2.27 -7.79
N ASP A 253 6.01 2.40 -6.98
CA ASP A 253 6.09 2.81 -5.57
C ASP A 253 5.70 1.67 -4.63
N TRP A 254 6.64 0.75 -4.38
CA TRP A 254 6.48 -0.37 -3.46
C TRP A 254 7.41 -0.23 -2.27
N ASP A 255 7.09 -0.94 -1.18
CA ASP A 255 7.99 -0.97 -0.03
C ASP A 255 9.36 -1.55 -0.45
N PRO A 256 10.48 -1.08 0.14
CA PRO A 256 11.85 -1.40 -0.30
C PRO A 256 12.24 -2.88 -0.34
N GLY A 257 11.42 -3.77 0.23
CA GLY A 257 11.61 -5.22 0.14
C GLY A 257 12.33 -5.86 1.33
N TYR A 258 12.86 -5.10 2.29
CA TYR A 258 13.59 -5.64 3.44
C TYR A 258 12.81 -6.72 4.22
N ARG A 259 11.51 -6.50 4.46
CA ARG A 259 10.64 -7.51 5.08
C ARG A 259 10.48 -8.75 4.22
N PHE A 260 10.23 -8.58 2.93
CA PHE A 260 10.06 -9.69 2.00
C PHE A 260 11.32 -10.55 1.96
N GLU A 261 12.48 -9.93 1.81
CA GLU A 261 13.78 -10.62 1.83
C GLU A 261 14.00 -11.36 3.15
N ARG A 262 13.64 -10.75 4.29
CA ARG A 262 13.71 -11.40 5.60
C ARG A 262 12.78 -12.60 5.70
N ILE A 263 11.54 -12.48 5.25
CA ILE A 263 10.56 -13.59 5.20
C ILE A 263 11.10 -14.72 4.31
N VAL A 264 11.64 -14.41 3.14
CA VAL A 264 12.25 -15.41 2.25
C VAL A 264 13.43 -16.12 2.93
N LYS A 265 14.35 -15.38 3.55
CA LYS A 265 15.48 -15.96 4.32
C LYS A 265 14.97 -16.92 5.40
N LEU A 266 13.89 -16.56 6.12
CA LEU A 266 13.28 -17.41 7.15
C LEU A 266 12.60 -18.66 6.57
N LEU A 267 11.86 -18.52 5.47
CA LEU A 267 11.17 -19.62 4.76
C LEU A 267 12.14 -20.54 4.00
N GLN A 268 13.38 -20.11 3.76
CA GLN A 268 14.44 -20.94 3.19
C GLN A 268 15.36 -21.56 4.25
N SER A 269 15.24 -21.16 5.52
CA SER A 269 16.15 -21.58 6.60
C SER A 269 16.08 -23.08 6.92
N LYS A 270 15.00 -23.76 6.53
CA LYS A 270 14.77 -25.19 6.77
C LYS A 270 13.67 -25.74 5.87
N PRO A 271 13.62 -27.07 5.65
CA PRO A 271 12.68 -27.68 4.70
C PRO A 271 11.24 -27.82 5.23
N ARG A 272 11.01 -27.63 6.53
CA ARG A 272 9.71 -27.83 7.18
C ARG A 272 9.49 -26.86 8.33
N PHE A 273 8.25 -26.42 8.45
CA PHE A 273 7.82 -25.44 9.44
C PHE A 273 6.73 -25.99 10.34
N THR A 274 6.64 -25.40 11.52
CA THR A 274 5.60 -25.59 12.52
C THR A 274 4.86 -24.27 12.70
N GLN A 275 3.67 -24.30 13.29
CA GLN A 275 2.97 -23.07 13.68
C GLN A 275 3.83 -22.15 14.56
N ARG A 276 4.64 -22.73 15.46
CA ARG A 276 5.56 -21.98 16.33
C ARG A 276 6.67 -21.27 15.56
N ASP A 277 7.04 -21.75 14.38
CA ASP A 277 7.96 -21.01 13.50
C ASP A 277 7.32 -19.72 13.00
N PHE A 278 6.11 -19.81 12.46
CA PHE A 278 5.38 -18.65 11.96
C PHE A 278 5.09 -17.62 13.06
N GLN A 279 4.72 -18.07 14.27
CA GLN A 279 4.57 -17.18 15.42
C GLN A 279 5.85 -16.41 15.74
N ARG A 280 7.03 -17.06 15.66
CA ARG A 280 8.32 -16.38 15.85
C ARG A 280 8.64 -15.42 14.71
N TYR A 281 8.30 -15.79 13.48
CA TYR A 281 8.56 -14.96 12.30
C TYR A 281 7.74 -13.67 12.30
N GLN A 282 6.47 -13.73 12.76
CA GLN A 282 5.62 -12.53 12.93
C GLN A 282 6.14 -11.55 14.00
N THR A 283 7.04 -11.99 14.87
CA THR A 283 7.68 -11.15 15.89
C THR A 283 9.17 -10.90 15.61
N ASP A 284 9.66 -11.16 14.40
CA ASP A 284 11.05 -10.88 14.05
C ASP A 284 11.28 -9.38 13.90
N VAL A 285 12.34 -8.88 14.55
CA VAL A 285 12.69 -7.46 14.60
C VAL A 285 14.03 -7.15 13.94
N PHE A 286 14.49 -8.02 13.03
CA PHE A 286 15.71 -7.76 12.28
C PHE A 286 15.49 -6.63 11.26
N SER A 287 16.38 -5.64 11.22
CA SER A 287 16.28 -4.52 10.29
C SER A 287 17.22 -4.68 9.10
N GLY A 288 16.66 -4.94 7.91
CA GLY A 288 17.42 -4.94 6.66
C GLY A 288 17.97 -3.55 6.29
N LEU A 289 17.28 -2.48 6.70
CA LEU A 289 17.79 -1.12 6.56
C LEU A 289 19.02 -0.88 7.45
N ALA A 290 19.02 -1.42 8.68
CA ALA A 290 20.18 -1.38 9.55
C ALA A 290 21.35 -2.21 9.01
N GLU A 291 21.06 -3.39 8.43
CA GLU A 291 22.07 -4.20 7.72
C GLU A 291 22.77 -3.40 6.61
N LEU A 292 22.01 -2.58 5.88
CA LEU A 292 22.53 -1.73 4.81
C LEU A 292 23.33 -0.52 5.32
N LEU A 293 22.82 0.20 6.34
CA LEU A 293 23.34 1.52 6.73
C LEU A 293 24.38 1.50 7.84
N THR A 294 24.31 0.54 8.77
CA THR A 294 25.26 0.43 9.90
C THR A 294 26.73 0.41 9.44
N PRO A 295 27.13 -0.32 8.37
CA PRO A 295 28.51 -0.30 7.88
C PRO A 295 29.03 1.10 7.51
N THR A 296 28.14 1.99 7.04
CA THR A 296 28.50 3.38 6.73
C THR A 296 28.58 4.23 7.99
N PHE A 297 27.67 4.02 8.95
CA PHE A 297 27.65 4.79 10.20
C PHE A 297 28.88 4.56 11.08
N VAL A 298 29.40 3.33 11.13
CA VAL A 298 30.58 3.02 11.94
C VAL A 298 31.89 3.62 11.39
N LEU A 299 31.88 4.14 10.16
CA LEU A 299 33.02 4.87 9.58
C LEU A 299 33.10 6.34 10.01
N ALA A 300 32.09 6.86 10.71
CA ALA A 300 32.09 8.23 11.20
C ALA A 300 33.24 8.48 12.19
N GLU A 301 33.81 9.68 12.16
CA GLU A 301 34.81 10.08 13.16
C GLU A 301 34.14 10.42 14.49
N ALA A 302 34.72 9.94 15.60
CA ALA A 302 34.21 10.17 16.95
C ALA A 302 35.15 11.06 17.78
N SER A 303 34.69 12.27 18.07
CA SER A 303 35.37 13.27 18.88
C SER A 303 35.08 13.11 20.38
N SER A 304 33.85 12.75 20.74
CA SER A 304 33.43 12.62 22.14
C SER A 304 33.47 11.18 22.68
N GLN A 305 33.46 11.00 24.01
CA GLN A 305 33.35 9.68 24.63
C GLN A 305 32.01 9.01 24.29
N LEU A 306 30.94 9.79 24.15
CA LEU A 306 29.62 9.32 23.77
C LEU A 306 29.63 8.79 22.32
N GLU A 307 30.15 9.56 21.37
CA GLU A 307 30.27 9.12 19.97
C GLU A 307 31.09 7.82 19.87
N ARG A 308 32.24 7.75 20.55
CA ARG A 308 33.06 6.53 20.58
C ARG A 308 32.30 5.33 21.16
N ARG A 309 31.42 5.54 22.13
CA ARG A 309 30.55 4.48 22.65
C ARG A 309 29.53 4.07 21.60
N VAL A 310 28.80 5.01 21.01
CA VAL A 310 27.78 4.75 19.99
C VAL A 310 28.36 3.92 18.84
N LEU A 311 29.51 4.32 18.28
CA LEU A 311 30.12 3.58 17.17
C LEU A 311 30.51 2.15 17.57
N ARG A 312 31.09 1.94 18.77
CA ARG A 312 31.40 0.59 19.26
C ARG A 312 30.17 -0.28 19.46
N GLU A 313 29.08 0.30 19.98
CA GLU A 313 27.82 -0.42 20.19
C GLU A 313 27.17 -0.79 18.84
N LEU A 314 27.24 0.10 17.84
CA LEU A 314 26.77 -0.17 16.48
C LEU A 314 27.61 -1.24 15.78
N GLU A 315 28.93 -1.21 15.94
CA GLU A 315 29.85 -2.21 15.36
C GLU A 315 29.57 -3.63 15.89
N GLY A 316 29.22 -3.75 17.18
CA GLY A 316 28.85 -5.02 17.81
C GLY A 316 27.36 -5.39 17.72
N TRP A 317 26.52 -4.56 17.09
CA TRP A 317 25.08 -4.74 17.09
C TRP A 317 24.63 -5.87 16.17
N ASN A 318 23.71 -6.70 16.66
CA ASN A 318 23.09 -7.79 15.91
C ASN A 318 21.99 -7.33 14.93
N LEU A 319 21.81 -6.01 14.74
CA LEU A 319 20.84 -5.39 13.83
C LEU A 319 19.36 -5.65 14.18
N ARG A 320 19.09 -6.06 15.43
CA ARG A 320 17.74 -6.31 15.94
C ARG A 320 17.18 -5.10 16.68
N MET A 321 15.99 -4.68 16.28
CA MET A 321 15.24 -3.54 16.83
C MET A 321 14.49 -3.91 18.12
N GLU A 322 15.21 -4.51 19.07
CA GLU A 322 14.65 -4.93 20.36
C GLU A 322 14.35 -3.71 21.25
N VAL A 323 13.34 -3.84 22.11
CA VAL A 323 12.82 -2.73 22.96
C VAL A 323 13.92 -2.08 23.81
N ASP A 324 14.84 -2.88 24.34
CA ASP A 324 15.93 -2.42 25.22
C ASP A 324 17.28 -2.24 24.50
N SER A 325 17.28 -2.20 23.16
CA SER A 325 18.50 -2.10 22.35
C SER A 325 18.99 -0.66 22.22
N PHE A 326 20.03 -0.31 22.98
CA PHE A 326 20.75 0.96 22.83
C PHE A 326 21.24 1.22 21.39
N PRO A 327 21.94 0.30 20.71
CA PRO A 327 22.38 0.55 19.34
C PRO A 327 21.22 0.69 18.34
N ALA A 328 20.06 0.05 18.57
CA ALA A 328 18.88 0.27 17.73
C ALA A 328 18.34 1.71 17.86
N ALA A 329 18.25 2.24 19.08
CA ALA A 329 17.85 3.62 19.31
C ALA A 329 18.84 4.61 18.71
N ALA A 330 20.15 4.36 18.87
CA ALA A 330 21.19 5.19 18.28
C ALA A 330 21.13 5.19 16.74
N PHE A 331 20.92 4.01 16.14
CA PHE A 331 20.74 3.87 14.70
C PHE A 331 19.57 4.72 14.18
N GLU A 332 18.42 4.68 14.85
CA GLU A 332 17.25 5.47 14.42
C GLU A 332 17.48 6.97 14.50
N VAL A 333 18.12 7.44 15.57
CA VAL A 333 18.48 8.86 15.71
C VAL A 333 19.44 9.27 14.59
N MET A 334 20.48 8.47 14.35
CA MET A 334 21.45 8.73 13.27
C MET A 334 20.78 8.71 11.89
N ARG A 335 19.86 7.77 11.63
CA ARG A 335 19.09 7.69 10.38
C ARG A 335 18.25 8.95 10.15
N LEU A 336 17.53 9.42 11.17
CA LEU A 336 16.71 10.64 11.07
C LEU A 336 17.59 11.87 10.79
N HIS A 337 18.75 11.99 11.44
CA HIS A 337 19.70 13.06 11.16
C HIS A 337 20.34 12.94 9.78
N LEU A 338 20.61 11.72 9.31
CA LEU A 338 21.11 11.50 7.95
C LEU A 338 20.09 12.01 6.92
N LEU A 339 18.80 11.70 7.10
CA LEU A 339 17.75 12.22 6.23
C LEU A 339 17.74 13.75 6.22
N ASP A 340 17.92 14.39 7.38
CA ASP A 340 17.98 15.85 7.45
C ASP A 340 19.19 16.42 6.72
N ILE A 341 20.38 15.83 6.89
CA ILE A 341 21.60 16.24 6.20
C ILE A 341 21.47 16.08 4.69
N LEU A 342 20.92 14.97 4.22
CA LEU A 342 20.83 14.66 2.79
C LEU A 342 19.72 15.45 2.07
N LEU A 343 18.58 15.65 2.74
CA LEU A 343 17.36 16.11 2.09
C LEU A 343 17.00 17.56 2.39
N SER A 344 17.35 18.11 3.55
CA SER A 344 16.85 19.44 3.96
C SER A 344 17.28 20.55 3.01
N GLU A 345 18.55 20.56 2.56
CA GLU A 345 19.04 21.56 1.60
C GLU A 345 18.37 21.41 0.23
N LYS A 346 18.17 20.16 -0.22
CA LYS A 346 17.66 19.86 -1.57
C LYS A 346 16.16 20.04 -1.70
N LEU A 347 15.41 19.70 -0.65
CA LEU A 347 13.96 19.62 -0.66
C LEU A 347 13.30 20.71 0.19
N GLY A 348 14.06 21.44 1.01
CA GLY A 348 13.52 22.50 1.86
C GLY A 348 12.38 21.99 2.77
N PRO A 349 11.23 22.68 2.84
CA PRO A 349 10.11 22.31 3.71
C PRO A 349 9.57 20.88 3.50
N VAL A 350 9.63 20.34 2.28
CA VAL A 350 9.07 19.02 1.98
C VAL A 350 9.96 17.86 2.45
N ALA A 351 11.21 18.13 2.87
CA ALA A 351 12.11 17.11 3.43
C ALA A 351 11.48 16.40 4.64
N SER A 352 10.68 17.12 5.44
CA SER A 352 9.99 16.57 6.60
C SER A 352 9.00 15.43 6.26
N ARG A 353 8.52 15.35 5.01
CA ARG A 353 7.64 14.27 4.54
C ARG A 353 8.35 12.92 4.51
N PHE A 354 9.65 12.91 4.24
CA PHE A 354 10.52 11.73 4.29
C PHE A 354 10.83 11.27 5.73
N LYS A 355 10.42 12.04 6.73
CA LYS A 355 10.47 11.68 8.16
C LYS A 355 9.09 11.29 8.71
N GLY A 356 8.12 11.01 7.83
CA GLY A 356 6.79 10.54 8.23
C GLY A 356 5.72 11.64 8.33
N ARG A 357 6.05 12.92 8.12
CA ARG A 357 5.02 13.98 8.14
C ARG A 357 4.14 13.93 6.90
N THR A 358 2.84 14.00 7.10
CA THR A 358 1.84 14.01 6.02
C THR A 358 1.71 15.39 5.39
N ILE A 359 1.07 15.46 4.22
CA ILE A 359 0.77 16.73 3.54
C ILE A 359 -0.36 17.51 4.24
N SER A 360 -1.23 16.82 4.96
CA SER A 360 -2.29 17.40 5.79
C SER A 360 -2.69 16.45 6.90
N ASP A 361 -3.44 16.96 7.88
CA ASP A 361 -3.94 16.19 9.03
C ASP A 361 -5.00 15.14 8.63
N ILE A 362 -5.49 15.18 7.39
CA ILE A 362 -6.46 14.20 6.86
C ILE A 362 -5.79 12.84 6.62
N PHE A 363 -4.51 12.83 6.25
CA PHE A 363 -3.79 11.60 5.95
C PHE A 363 -3.14 11.04 7.22
N ALA A 364 -3.40 9.76 7.51
CA ALA A 364 -2.92 9.11 8.72
C ALA A 364 -1.43 8.71 8.66
N ALA A 365 -0.84 8.62 7.47
CA ALA A 365 0.56 8.24 7.27
C ALA A 365 1.15 8.95 6.04
N SER A 366 2.43 9.31 6.12
CA SER A 366 3.16 9.83 4.96
C SER A 366 3.45 8.69 3.97
N PRO A 367 3.31 8.91 2.65
CA PRO A 367 3.62 7.90 1.63
C PRO A 367 5.10 7.47 1.67
N PHE A 368 5.99 8.31 2.19
CA PHE A 368 7.42 8.00 2.31
C PHE A 368 7.78 7.21 3.57
N SER A 369 6.86 7.03 4.52
CA SER A 369 7.17 6.39 5.82
C SER A 369 7.73 4.96 5.65
N GLY A 370 7.19 4.19 4.69
CA GLY A 370 7.67 2.84 4.39
C GLY A 370 8.96 2.79 3.58
N HIS A 371 9.39 3.90 3.00
CA HIS A 371 10.60 3.98 2.17
C HIS A 371 11.83 4.35 2.98
N THR A 372 11.65 5.14 4.04
CA THR A 372 12.77 5.71 4.80
C THR A 372 12.87 5.19 6.23
N GLY A 373 11.82 4.56 6.76
CA GLY A 373 11.79 3.99 8.12
C GLY A 373 12.27 2.54 8.19
N PRO A 374 12.74 2.08 9.36
CA PRO A 374 12.98 0.64 9.62
C PRO A 374 11.66 -0.13 9.84
N PHE A 375 10.57 0.61 10.09
CA PHE A 375 9.25 0.13 10.44
C PHE A 375 8.33 0.42 9.28
N LEU A 376 8.23 -0.55 8.38
CA LEU A 376 6.98 -1.16 7.98
C LEU A 376 7.31 -2.60 7.66
#